data_AF-A0A117M7U5-F1
#
_entry.id   AF-A0A117M7U5-F1
#
_cell.length_a   1.000
_cell.length_b   1.000
_cell.length_c   1.000
_cell.angle_alpha   90.00
_cell.angle_beta   90.00
_cell.angle_gamma   90.00
#
_symmetry.space_group_name_H-M   'P 1'
#
loop_
_entity.id
_entity.type
_entity.pdbx_description
1 polymer ?
#
loop_
_entity_poly.entity_id
_entity_poly.type
_entity_poly.pdbx_seq_one_letter_code
_entity_poly.pdbx_strand_id
1 'polypeptide(L)' 'MTSRDRVLKTLKYCEPDRIPIDLGGMRSTGIHVKAYRRLADYLGYCDLPVKVFDVHQMLAFID' A
#
# COMPACT_ATOMS: atom_id res chain seq x y z
N MET A 1 -14.07 0.18 10.46
CA MET A 1 -13.00 -0.70 10.99
C MET A 1 -11.64 -0.10 10.65
N THR A 2 -10.64 -0.16 11.54
CA THR A 2 -9.28 0.33 11.20
C THR A 2 -8.58 -0.59 10.19
N SER A 3 -7.46 -0.15 9.60
CA SER A 3 -6.66 -1.02 8.71
C SER A 3 -6.18 -2.28 9.43
N ARG A 4 -5.71 -2.13 10.68
CA ARG A 4 -5.22 -3.23 11.50
C ARG A 4 -6.31 -4.23 11.85
N ASP A 5 -7.47 -3.75 12.29
CA ASP A 5 -8.61 -4.61 12.64
C ASP A 5 -9.06 -5.47 11.45
N ARG A 6 -9.02 -4.89 10.24
CA ARG A 6 -9.37 -5.59 8.99
C ARG A 6 -8.49 -6.80 8.75
N VAL A 7 -7.17 -6.61 8.83
CA VAL A 7 -6.18 -7.68 8.67
C VAL A 7 -6.40 -8.77 9.73
N LEU A 8 -6.56 -8.37 10.99
CA LEU A 8 -6.77 -9.33 12.10
C LEU A 8 -8.05 -10.15 11.94
N LYS A 9 -9.14 -9.55 11.43
CA LYS A 9 -10.39 -10.27 11.14
C LYS A 9 -10.20 -11.31 10.04
N THR A 10 -9.56 -10.93 8.92
CA THR A 10 -9.27 -11.85 7.81
C THR A 10 -8.43 -13.04 8.26
N LEU A 11 -7.39 -12.82 9.07
CA LEU A 11 -6.55 -13.89 9.63
C LEU A 11 -7.31 -14.83 10.57
N LYS A 12 -8.42 -14.37 11.15
CA LYS A 12 -9.34 -15.16 11.98
C LYS A 12 -10.47 -15.79 11.16
N TYR A 13 -10.37 -15.83 9.83
CA TYR A 13 -11.40 -16.36 8.92
C TYR A 13 -12.78 -15.70 9.10
N CYS A 14 -12.80 -14.44 9.52
CA CYS A 14 -14.00 -13.64 9.70
C CYS A 14 -14.10 -12.59 8.60
N GLU A 15 -15.30 -12.39 8.03
CA GLU A 15 -15.50 -11.42 6.95
C GLU A 15 -15.24 -9.96 7.43
N PRO A 16 -14.29 -9.24 6.80
CA PRO A 16 -14.02 -7.84 7.06
C PRO A 16 -15.03 -6.90 6.39
N ASP A 17 -14.98 -5.60 6.70
CA ASP A 17 -15.79 -4.55 6.03
C ASP A 17 -15.43 -4.33 4.55
N ARG A 18 -14.23 -4.76 4.16
CA ARG A 18 -13.73 -4.83 2.77
C ARG A 18 -12.46 -5.68 2.73
N ILE A 19 -11.99 -6.02 1.53
CA ILE A 19 -10.73 -6.75 1.33
C ILE A 19 -9.55 -5.93 1.90
N PRO A 20 -8.68 -6.51 2.76
CA PRO A 20 -7.45 -5.86 3.18
C PRO A 20 -6.46 -5.74 2.01
N ILE A 21 -5.73 -4.63 1.95
CA ILE A 21 -4.72 -4.38 0.91
C ILE A 21 -3.35 -4.43 1.57
N ASP A 22 -2.45 -5.23 1.01
CA ASP A 22 -1.03 -5.24 1.35
C ASP A 22 -0.25 -4.33 0.40
N LEU A 23 0.56 -3.44 0.98
CA LEU A 23 1.47 -2.57 0.28
C LEU A 23 2.84 -2.73 0.93
N GLY A 24 3.72 -3.55 0.32
CA GLY A 24 5.10 -3.72 0.78
C GLY A 24 5.33 -4.83 1.82
N GLY A 25 4.34 -5.70 2.09
CA GLY A 25 4.51 -6.86 2.98
C GLY A 25 5.46 -7.94 2.46
N MET A 26 5.75 -7.96 1.15
CA MET A 26 6.75 -8.83 0.51
C MET A 26 7.49 -8.05 -0.58
N ARG A 27 8.68 -8.49 -0.98
CA ARG A 27 9.48 -7.82 -2.03
C ARG A 27 8.77 -7.69 -3.39
N SER A 28 7.76 -8.53 -3.65
CA SER A 28 6.96 -8.53 -4.88
C SER A 28 5.60 -7.84 -4.73
N THR A 29 5.27 -7.32 -3.54
CA THR A 29 4.01 -6.60 -3.28
C THR A 29 4.28 -5.11 -3.10
N GLY A 30 3.30 -4.27 -3.43
CA GLY A 30 3.45 -2.82 -3.33
C GLY A 30 2.49 -2.08 -4.23
N ILE A 31 2.83 -0.82 -4.47
CA ILE A 31 2.09 0.09 -5.35
C ILE A 31 3.04 0.63 -6.42
N HIS A 32 2.58 0.67 -7.67
CA HIS A 32 3.37 1.22 -8.77
C HIS A 32 3.68 2.71 -8.51
N VAL A 33 4.90 3.17 -8.84
CA VAL A 33 5.39 4.54 -8.52
C VAL A 33 4.45 5.67 -8.95
N LYS A 34 3.84 5.56 -10.14
CA LYS A 34 2.85 6.53 -10.63
C LYS A 34 1.57 6.57 -9.77
N ALA A 35 1.08 5.40 -9.35
CA ALA A 35 -0.10 5.32 -8.50
C ALA A 35 0.22 5.86 -7.10
N TYR A 36 1.41 5.59 -6.58
CA TYR A 36 1.88 6.14 -5.31
C TYR A 36 1.98 7.67 -5.33
N ARG A 37 2.57 8.26 -6.39
CA ARG A 37 2.60 9.73 -6.56
C ARG A 37 1.19 10.33 -6.53
N ARG A 38 0.26 9.76 -7.29
CA ARG A 38 -1.14 10.23 -7.33
C ARG A 38 -1.84 10.11 -5.97
N LEU A 39 -1.56 9.03 -5.23
CA LEU A 39 -2.09 8.85 -3.88
C LEU A 39 -1.50 9.89 -2.92
N ALA A 40 -0.20 10.14 -2.99
CA ALA A 40 0.46 11.16 -2.19
C ALA A 40 -0.10 12.56 -2.48
N ASP A 41 -0.31 12.92 -3.76
CA ASP A 41 -0.96 14.19 -4.15
C ASP A 41 -2.37 14.29 -3.58
N TYR A 42 -3.18 13.24 -3.71
CA TYR A 42 -4.55 13.20 -3.20
C TYR A 42 -4.62 13.38 -1.68
N LEU A 43 -3.61 12.89 -0.96
CA LEU A 43 -3.50 13.00 0.49
C LEU A 43 -2.80 14.29 0.96
N GLY A 44 -2.36 15.15 0.05
CA GLY A 44 -1.70 16.43 0.38
C GLY A 44 -0.18 16.34 0.61
N TYR A 45 0.45 15.20 0.29
CA TYR A 45 1.89 14.98 0.42
C TYR A 45 2.65 15.30 -0.87
N CYS A 46 2.44 16.48 -1.43
CA CYS A 46 3.01 16.89 -2.71
C CYS A 46 4.55 16.80 -2.73
N ASP A 47 5.21 17.15 -1.62
CA ASP A 47 6.67 17.16 -1.51
C ASP A 47 7.29 15.78 -1.18
N LEU A 48 6.47 14.74 -1.00
CA LEU A 48 6.96 13.39 -0.69
C LEU A 48 7.78 12.85 -1.89
N PRO A 49 9.08 12.56 -1.73
CA PRO A 49 9.86 11.98 -2.82
C PRO A 49 9.43 10.53 -3.05
N VAL A 50 9.02 10.20 -4.28
CA VAL A 50 8.71 8.82 -4.66
C VAL A 50 9.99 8.11 -5.10
N LYS A 51 10.41 7.10 -4.33
CA LYS A 51 11.57 6.26 -4.62
C LYS A 51 11.13 4.94 -5.26
N VAL A 52 11.88 4.43 -6.23
CA VAL A 52 11.65 3.11 -6.84
C VAL A 52 12.37 2.06 -6.01
N PHE A 53 11.64 1.04 -5.54
CA PHE A 53 12.18 -0.12 -4.83
C PHE A 53 12.50 -1.28 -5.78
N ASP A 54 11.55 -1.61 -6.66
CA ASP A 54 11.72 -2.63 -7.70
C ASP A 54 11.62 -1.96 -9.07
N VAL A 55 12.72 -1.97 -9.82
CA VAL A 55 12.81 -1.31 -11.15
C VAL A 55 12.12 -2.10 -12.25
N HIS A 56 11.93 -3.41 -12.10
CA HIS A 56 11.26 -4.24 -13.10
C HIS A 56 9.75 -4.05 -13.04
N GLN A 57 9.20 -4.04 -11.83
CA GLN A 57 7.77 -3.84 -11.58
C GLN A 57 7.42 -2.36 -11.40
N MET A 58 8.43 -1.49 -11.29
CA MET A 58 8.29 -0.07 -10.96
C MET A 58 7.52 0.15 -9.65
N LEU A 59 7.81 -0.65 -8.63
CA LEU A 59 7.20 -0.53 -7.30
C LEU A 59 7.81 0.62 -6.52
N ALA A 60 6.96 1.38 -5.83
CA ALA A 60 7.40 2.41 -4.92
C ALA A 60 7.96 1.80 -3.63
N PHE A 61 8.97 2.46 -3.07
CA PHE A 61 9.35 2.26 -1.68
C PHE A 61 8.29 2.89 -0.78
N ILE A 62 7.72 2.09 0.13
CA ILE A 62 6.68 2.48 1.09
C ILE A 62 7.35 2.55 2.47
N ASP A 63 7.22 3.69 3.14
CA ASP A 63 7.69 3.99 4.50
C ASP A 63 6.49 4.01 5.46
#